data_AF-A0AAN2CBC8-F1
#
_entry.id   AF-A0AAN2CBC8-F1
#
_cell.length_a   1.000
_cell.length_b   1.000
_cell.length_c   1.000
_cell.angle_alpha   90.00
_cell.angle_beta   90.00
_cell.angle_gamma   90.00
#
_symmetry.space_group_name_H-M   'P 1'
#
loop_
_entity.id
_entity.type
_entity.pdbx_description
1 polymer ?
#
loop_
_entity_poly.entity_id
_entity_poly.type
_entity_poly.pdbx_seq_one_letter_code
_entity_poly.pdbx_strand_id
1 'polypeptide(L)' 'MDRNDTDRDDAVNTIKGDMRDAIDEAKHRVAAGGEKMKRAVEGDRMPLGDRIVSHVKEAGHDIAADADRASRDVRHEDDV' A
#
# COMPACT_ATOMS: atom_id res chain seq x y z
N MET A 1 33.23 -17.18 12.41
CA MET A 1 31.88 -16.63 12.32
C MET A 1 31.81 -15.87 11.02
N ASP A 2 31.17 -16.49 10.04
CA ASP A 2 31.06 -16.03 8.65
C ASP A 2 30.33 -14.70 8.60
N ARG A 3 31.07 -13.61 8.33
CA ARG A 3 30.45 -12.29 8.08
C ARG A 3 29.55 -12.34 6.83
N ASN A 4 29.88 -13.21 5.90
CA ASN A 4 29.19 -13.38 4.62
C ASN A 4 27.77 -13.95 4.73
N ASP A 5 27.45 -14.67 5.81
CA ASP A 5 26.08 -15.15 6.07
C ASP A 5 25.20 -14.00 6.59
N THR A 6 25.73 -13.15 7.48
CA THR A 6 24.99 -11.99 8.01
C THR A 6 24.64 -10.97 6.94
N ASP A 7 25.60 -10.63 6.06
CA ASP A 7 25.35 -9.69 4.94
C ASP A 7 24.31 -10.24 3.93
N ARG A 8 24.24 -11.57 3.75
CA ARG A 8 23.23 -12.21 2.89
C ARG A 8 21.86 -12.25 3.54
N ASP A 9 21.78 -12.56 4.84
CA ASP A 9 20.53 -12.55 5.58
C ASP A 9 19.93 -11.14 5.65
N ASP A 10 20.75 -10.10 5.84
CA ASP A 10 20.31 -8.70 5.77
C ASP A 10 19.76 -8.35 4.37
N ALA A 11 20.51 -8.65 3.30
CA ALA A 11 20.06 -8.38 1.93
C ALA A 11 18.75 -9.10 1.58
N VAL A 12 18.59 -10.36 2.00
CA VAL A 12 17.36 -11.14 1.79
C VAL A 12 16.19 -10.55 2.58
N ASN A 13 16.42 -10.07 3.80
CA ASN A 13 15.40 -9.41 4.60
C ASN A 13 14.98 -8.07 4.00
N THR A 14 15.92 -7.28 3.47
CA THR A 14 15.61 -6.01 2.77
C THR A 14 14.78 -6.26 1.52
N ILE A 15 15.16 -7.22 0.67
CA ILE A 15 14.39 -7.57 -0.54
C ILE A 15 12.99 -8.07 -0.17
N LYS A 16 12.86 -8.89 0.89
CA LYS A 16 11.56 -9.33 1.38
C LYS A 16 10.72 -8.16 1.90
N GLY A 17 11.34 -7.21 2.60
CA GLY A 17 10.71 -5.99 3.08
C GLY A 17 10.16 -5.17 1.91
N ASP A 18 10.99 -4.90 0.91
CA ASP A 18 10.60 -4.13 -0.27
C ASP A 18 9.46 -4.78 -1.05
N MET A 19 9.52 -6.11 -1.24
CA MET A 19 8.43 -6.85 -1.87
C MET A 19 7.14 -6.77 -1.06
N ARG A 20 7.22 -6.91 0.26
CA ARG A 20 6.05 -6.86 1.14
C ARG A 20 5.40 -5.48 1.10
N ASP A 21 6.21 -4.42 1.21
CA ASP A 21 5.75 -3.05 1.15
C ASP A 21 5.11 -2.75 -0.23
N ALA A 22 5.68 -3.28 -1.32
CA ALA A 22 5.12 -3.11 -2.66
C ALA A 22 3.78 -3.85 -2.83
N ILE A 23 3.63 -5.02 -2.19
CA ILE A 23 2.38 -5.78 -2.19
C ILE A 23 1.31 -5.06 -1.37
N ASP A 24 1.63 -4.54 -0.19
CA ASP A 24 0.68 -3.80 0.64
C ASP A 24 0.26 -2.48 -0.06
N GLU A 25 1.20 -1.76 -0.68
CA GLU A 25 0.91 -0.58 -1.51
C GLU A 25 -0.01 -0.93 -2.71
N ALA A 26 0.27 -2.05 -3.39
CA ALA A 26 -0.57 -2.53 -4.48
C ALA A 26 -1.97 -2.93 -4.00
N LYS A 27 -2.07 -3.58 -2.83
CA LYS A 27 -3.34 -4.00 -2.24
C LYS A 27 -4.22 -2.81 -1.88
N HIS A 28 -3.63 -1.75 -1.33
CA HIS A 28 -4.35 -0.50 -1.06
C HIS A 28 -4.83 0.18 -2.34
N ARG A 29 -3.99 0.25 -3.38
CA ARG A 29 -4.40 0.78 -4.68
C ARG A 29 -5.49 -0.04 -5.36
N VAL A 30 -5.42 -1.37 -5.28
CA VAL A 30 -6.46 -2.26 -5.82
C VAL A 30 -7.76 -2.10 -5.05
N ALA A 31 -7.73 -1.94 -3.72
CA ALA A 31 -8.92 -1.68 -2.93
C ALA A 31 -9.57 -0.33 -3.29
N ALA A 32 -8.79 0.73 -3.45
CA ALA A 32 -9.27 2.02 -3.93
C ALA A 32 -9.87 1.93 -5.35
N GLY A 33 -9.21 1.18 -6.25
CA GLY A 33 -9.72 0.87 -7.59
C GLY A 33 -11.02 0.05 -7.57
N GLY A 34 -11.15 -0.88 -6.64
CA GLY A 34 -12.36 -1.69 -6.43
C GLY A 34 -13.56 -0.85 -6.00
N GLU A 35 -13.36 0.13 -5.12
CA GLU A 35 -14.39 1.10 -4.73
C GLU A 35 -14.81 1.98 -5.92
N LYS A 36 -13.85 2.46 -6.72
CA LYS A 36 -14.14 3.18 -7.99
C LYS A 36 -14.95 2.32 -8.96
N MET A 37 -14.57 1.05 -9.14
CA MET A 37 -15.28 0.11 -10.00
C MET A 37 -16.70 -0.16 -9.48
N LYS A 38 -16.86 -0.33 -8.16
CA LYS A 38 -18.17 -0.54 -7.55
C LYS A 38 -19.10 0.64 -7.84
N ARG A 39 -18.61 1.88 -7.69
CA ARG A 39 -19.35 3.09 -8.10
C ARG A 39 -19.63 3.14 -9.60
N ALA A 40 -18.70 2.70 -10.44
CA ALA A 40 -18.89 2.67 -11.89
C ALA A 40 -19.93 1.63 -12.34
N VAL A 41 -20.01 0.48 -11.66
CA VAL A 41 -20.97 -0.60 -11.96
C VAL A 41 -22.35 -0.29 -11.38
N GLU A 42 -22.44 0.17 -10.13
CA GLU A 42 -23.72 0.50 -9.50
C GLU A 42 -24.26 1.86 -9.94
N GLY A 43 -23.39 2.79 -10.34
CA GLY A 43 -23.76 4.10 -10.88
C GLY A 43 -24.77 4.83 -9.99
N ASP A 44 -25.89 5.23 -10.59
CA ASP A 44 -27.01 5.89 -9.89
C ASP A 44 -27.92 4.97 -9.08
N ARG A 45 -27.71 3.66 -9.13
CA ARG A 45 -28.43 2.71 -8.27
C ARG A 45 -27.79 2.57 -6.89
N MET A 46 -26.57 3.08 -6.70
CA MET A 46 -25.87 3.05 -5.43
C MET A 46 -26.53 4.03 -4.44
N PRO A 47 -26.93 3.59 -3.24
CA PRO A 47 -27.44 4.48 -2.20
C PRO A 47 -26.44 5.60 -1.89
N LEU A 48 -26.94 6.82 -1.64
CA LEU A 48 -26.12 7.98 -1.31
C LEU A 48 -25.16 7.72 -0.15
N GLY A 49 -25.62 7.01 0.90
CA GLY A 49 -24.79 6.61 2.03
C GLY A 49 -23.62 5.71 1.62
N ASP A 50 -23.88 4.70 0.80
CA ASP A 50 -22.84 3.78 0.29
C ASP A 50 -21.85 4.48 -0.64
N ARG A 51 -22.32 5.46 -1.44
CA ARG A 51 -21.47 6.27 -2.30
C ARG A 51 -20.51 7.16 -1.51
N ILE A 52 -20.96 7.72 -0.38
CA ILE A 52 -20.13 8.50 0.54
C ILE A 52 -19.11 7.59 1.22
N VAL A 53 -19.55 6.46 1.78
CA VAL A 53 -18.66 5.47 2.41
C VAL A 53 -17.59 4.99 1.43
N SER A 54 -17.96 4.79 0.17
CA SER A 54 -17.03 4.39 -0.89
C SER A 54 -15.94 5.44 -1.15
N HIS A 55 -16.30 6.74 -1.18
CA HIS A 55 -15.31 7.82 -1.29
C HIS A 55 -14.39 7.90 -0.07
N VAL A 56 -14.93 7.71 1.14
CA VAL A 56 -14.13 7.72 2.37
C VAL A 56 -13.15 6.55 2.39
N LYS A 57 -13.58 5.36 1.97
CA LYS A 57 -12.70 4.18 1.85
C LYS A 57 -11.61 4.37 0.82
N GLU A 58 -11.94 4.93 -0.34
CA GLU A 58 -10.95 5.29 -1.36
C GLU A 58 -9.90 6.25 -0.79
N ALA A 59 -10.33 7.36 -0.19
CA ALA A 59 -9.41 8.32 0.42
C ALA A 59 -8.57 7.69 1.54
N GLY A 60 -9.15 6.83 2.37
CA GLY A 60 -8.42 6.12 3.42
C GLY A 60 -7.37 5.16 2.87
N HIS A 61 -7.66 4.48 1.75
CA HIS A 61 -6.69 3.62 1.07
C HIS A 61 -5.59 4.41 0.37
N ASP A 62 -5.90 5.56 -0.23
CA ASP A 62 -4.88 6.44 -0.83
C ASP A 62 -3.97 7.03 0.25
N ILE A 63 -4.51 7.48 1.39
CA ILE A 63 -3.71 7.98 2.53
C ILE A 63 -2.83 6.87 3.11
N ALA A 64 -3.36 5.65 3.26
CA ALA A 64 -2.56 4.52 3.74
C ALA A 64 -1.40 4.21 2.77
N ALA A 65 -1.66 4.18 1.47
CA ALA A 65 -0.61 4.00 0.47
C ALA A 65 0.45 5.11 0.50
N ASP A 66 0.04 6.36 0.75
CA ASP A 66 0.96 7.49 0.87
C ASP A 66 1.80 7.42 2.16
N ALA A 67 1.21 6.98 3.28
CA ALA A 67 1.90 6.77 4.54
C ALA A 67 2.90 5.60 4.49
N ASP A 68 2.55 4.50 3.81
CA ASP A 68 3.47 3.39 3.52
C ASP A 68 4.64 3.87 2.65
N ARG A 69 4.36 4.69 1.63
CA ARG A 69 5.39 5.30 0.79
C ARG A 69 6.33 6.21 1.57
N ALA A 70 5.80 7.10 2.40
CA ALA A 70 6.58 7.97 3.26
C ALA A 70 7.45 7.17 4.25
N SER A 71 6.89 6.09 4.83
CA SER A 71 7.62 5.20 5.74
C SER A 71 8.74 4.40 5.05
N ARG A 72 8.64 4.16 3.74
CA ARG A 72 9.74 3.61 2.93
C ARG A 72 10.83 4.66 2.67
N ASP A 73 10.43 5.89 2.36
CA ASP A 73 11.35 7.02 2.11
C ASP A 73 12.22 7.31 3.35
N VAL A 74 11.61 7.41 4.53
CA VAL A 74 12.33 7.64 5.80
C VAL A 74 13.30 6.50 6.13
N ARG A 75 12.98 5.25 5.79
CA ARG A 75 13.89 4.10 5.97
C ARG A 75 15.10 4.13 5.02
N HIS A 76 14.97 4.75 3.85
CA HIS A 76 16.07 4.92 2.90
C HIS A 76 16.89 6.20 3.17
N GLU A 77 16.33 7.20 3.84
CA GLU A 77 17.04 8.43 4.21
C GLU A 77 18.02 8.24 5.38
N ASP A 78 17.84 7.19 6.21
CA ASP A 78 18.80 6.78 7.25
C ASP A 78 19.95 5.88 6.72
N ASP A 79 19.95 5.52 5.43
CA ASP A 79 20.96 4.64 4.78
C ASP A 79 21.93 5.41 3.86
N VAL A 80 22.12 6.73 4.08
CA VAL A 80 23.05 7.61 3.32
C VAL A 80 24.15 8.23 4.18
#